data_AF-A0ABD2WG04-F1
#
_entry.id   AF-A0ABD2WG04-F1
#
_cell.length_a   1.000
_cell.length_b   1.000
_cell.length_c   1.000
_cell.angle_alpha   90.00
_cell.angle_beta   90.00
_cell.angle_gamma   90.00
#
_symmetry.space_group_name_H-M   'P 1'
#
loop_
_entity.id
_entity.type
_entity.pdbx_description
1 polymer ?
#
loop_
_entity_poly.entity_id
_entity_poly.type
_entity_poly.pdbx_seq_one_letter_code
_entity_poly.pdbx_strand_id
1 'polypeptide(L)'
;MGERKQFCLKMLKNLREEVNWEMEEERRGFFRKFHALVKNGSGELPNLRDFFCPEEIESILVESMRSKDDPDRIDENLLFVKFVIATGYKDEPKFDKDGKPLVNRKTPLHHALKNYRYVMPALFNI
;
A
#
# COMPACT_ATOMS: atom_id res chain seq x y z
N MET A 1 0.29 8.76 -24.10
CA MET A 1 0.16 7.88 -22.91
C MET A 1 1.38 7.97 -21.96
N GLY A 2 2.61 8.22 -22.43
CA GLY A 2 3.82 8.28 -21.59
C GLY A 2 3.97 9.51 -20.67
N GLU A 3 3.47 10.69 -21.05
CA GLU A 3 3.69 11.94 -20.28
C GLU A 3 2.90 11.98 -18.96
N ARG A 4 1.66 11.47 -18.94
CA ARG A 4 0.85 11.39 -17.71
C ARG A 4 1.43 10.42 -16.70
N LYS A 5 1.95 9.28 -17.18
CA LYS A 5 2.63 8.29 -16.33
C LYS A 5 3.85 8.91 -15.65
N GLN A 6 4.68 9.63 -16.40
CA GLN A 6 5.83 10.33 -15.83
C GLN A 6 5.43 11.47 -14.86
N PHE A 7 4.34 12.19 -15.14
CA PHE A 7 3.82 13.22 -14.23
C PHE A 7 3.34 12.63 -12.90
N CYS A 8 2.52 11.57 -12.94
CA CYS A 8 2.07 10.86 -11.75
C CYS A 8 3.25 10.31 -10.94
N LEU A 9 4.28 9.80 -11.62
CA LEU A 9 5.49 9.29 -10.97
C LEU A 9 6.29 10.36 -10.24
N LYS A 10 6.51 11.49 -10.90
CA LYS A 10 7.22 12.62 -10.29
C LYS A 10 6.45 13.16 -9.08
N MET A 11 5.12 13.23 -9.18
CA MET A 11 4.27 13.65 -8.08
C MET A 11 4.33 12.66 -6.91
N LEU A 12 4.29 11.35 -7.17
CA LEU A 12 4.40 10.32 -6.12
C LEU A 12 5.75 10.37 -5.41
N LYS A 13 6.84 10.56 -6.15
CA LYS A 13 8.17 10.68 -5.57
C LYS A 13 8.28 11.89 -4.64
N ASN A 14 7.83 13.06 -5.11
CA ASN A 14 7.84 14.27 -4.30
C ASN A 14 6.95 14.12 -3.05
N LEU A 15 5.74 13.55 -3.21
CA LEU A 15 4.83 13.29 -2.09
C LEU A 15 5.43 12.34 -1.07
N ARG A 16 6.21 11.34 -1.50
CA ARG A 16 6.90 10.41 -0.59
C ARG A 16 8.00 11.11 0.21
N GLU A 17 8.80 11.94 -0.44
CA GLU A 17 9.95 12.64 0.18
C GLU A 17 9.52 13.66 1.24
N GLU A 18 8.31 14.21 1.12
CA GLU A 18 7.75 15.18 2.06
C GLU A 18 7.05 14.54 3.27
N VAL A 19 6.94 13.21 3.35
CA VAL A 19 6.15 12.52 4.37
C VAL A 19 7.02 11.96 5.48
N ASN A 20 6.76 12.41 6.70
CA ASN A 20 7.24 11.73 7.89
C ASN A 20 6.41 10.48 8.16
N TRP A 21 6.95 9.31 7.80
CA TRP A 21 6.31 8.01 8.00
C TRP A 21 6.10 7.62 9.47
N GLU A 22 6.71 8.31 10.44
CA GLU A 22 6.45 8.09 11.86
C GLU A 22 5.15 8.78 12.32
N MET A 23 4.76 9.87 11.66
CA MET A 23 3.58 10.68 11.98
C MET A 23 2.32 10.13 11.32
N GLU A 24 1.35 9.68 12.13
CA GLU A 24 0.09 9.08 11.62
C GLU A 24 -0.70 10.04 10.71
N GLU A 25 -0.77 11.32 11.06
CA GLU A 25 -1.48 12.32 10.27
C GLU A 25 -0.87 12.52 8.88
N GLU A 26 0.47 12.51 8.79
CA GLU A 26 1.17 12.66 7.52
C GLU A 26 1.02 11.41 6.66
N ARG A 27 1.13 10.21 7.25
CA ARG A 27 0.82 8.95 6.56
C ARG A 27 -0.59 8.94 5.99
N ARG A 28 -1.58 9.36 6.77
CA ARG A 28 -2.98 9.44 6.35
C ARG A 28 -3.19 10.49 5.26
N GLY A 29 -2.55 11.65 5.39
CA GLY A 29 -2.55 12.70 4.36
C GLY A 29 -1.95 12.20 3.04
N PHE A 30 -0.84 11.48 3.10
CA PHE A 30 -0.23 10.82 1.96
C PHE A 30 -1.16 9.81 1.32
N PHE A 31 -1.74 8.89 2.11
CA PHE A 31 -2.67 7.87 1.62
C PHE A 31 -3.85 8.51 0.86
N ARG A 32 -4.46 9.58 1.39
CA ARG A 32 -5.56 10.28 0.72
C ARG A 32 -5.14 10.87 -0.63
N LYS A 33 -3.96 11.52 -0.68
CA LYS A 33 -3.43 12.08 -1.94
C LYS A 33 -3.10 10.97 -2.94
N PHE A 34 -2.46 9.90 -2.48
CA PHE A 34 -2.11 8.76 -3.33
C PHE A 34 -3.36 8.05 -3.87
N HIS A 35 -4.34 7.79 -3.00
CA HIS A 35 -5.63 7.22 -3.38
C HIS A 35 -6.34 8.06 -4.45
N ALA A 36 -6.38 9.39 -4.28
CA ALA A 36 -6.94 10.29 -5.28
C ALA A 36 -6.18 10.22 -6.62
N LEU A 37 -4.85 10.07 -6.59
CA LEU A 37 -4.04 9.89 -7.80
C LEU A 37 -4.33 8.55 -8.50
N VAL A 38 -4.50 7.46 -7.74
CA VAL A 38 -4.87 6.15 -8.28
C VAL A 38 -6.28 6.19 -8.88
N LYS A 39 -7.23 6.83 -8.19
CA LYS A 39 -8.63 6.96 -8.63
C LYS A 39 -8.77 7.80 -9.89
N ASN A 40 -8.06 8.93 -9.96
CA ASN A 40 -8.12 9.86 -11.10
C ASN A 40 -7.20 9.44 -12.25
N GLY A 41 -6.22 8.57 -11.99
CA GLY A 41 -5.26 8.08 -12.95
C GLY A 41 -5.76 6.85 -13.71
N SER A 42 -6.36 7.05 -14.88
CA SER A 42 -6.72 5.98 -15.82
C SER A 42 -5.51 5.43 -16.62
N GLY A 43 -4.43 5.07 -15.93
CA GLY A 43 -3.22 4.55 -16.56
C GLY A 43 -2.47 3.53 -15.72
N GLU A 44 -1.63 2.72 -16.38
CA GLU A 44 -0.71 1.77 -15.74
C GLU A 44 0.29 2.52 -14.86
N LEU A 45 -0.01 2.62 -13.57
CA LEU A 45 0.98 2.96 -12.57
C LEU A 45 2.04 1.84 -12.52
N PRO A 46 3.32 2.19 -12.35
CA PRO A 46 4.40 1.22 -12.27
C PRO A 46 4.39 0.44 -10.95
N ASN A 47 5.24 -0.57 -10.87
CA ASN A 47 5.36 -1.41 -9.69
C ASN A 47 5.69 -0.55 -8.46
N LEU A 48 4.89 -0.68 -7.40
CA LEU A 48 5.08 0.14 -6.19
C LEU A 48 6.42 -0.12 -5.51
N ARG A 49 6.99 -1.32 -5.67
CA ARG A 49 8.32 -1.65 -5.16
C ARG A 49 9.46 -0.86 -5.81
N ASP A 50 9.23 -0.25 -6.97
CA ASP A 50 10.23 0.63 -7.60
C ASP A 50 10.35 1.98 -6.86
N PHE A 51 9.36 2.31 -6.03
CA PHE A 51 9.23 3.63 -5.38
C PHE A 51 9.16 3.56 -3.86
N PHE A 52 8.64 2.47 -3.30
CA PHE A 52 8.39 2.31 -1.88
C PHE A 52 9.09 1.06 -1.36
N CYS A 53 9.65 1.18 -0.17
CA CYS A 53 10.14 0.04 0.59
C CYS A 53 8.95 -0.81 1.07
N PRO A 54 9.15 -2.11 1.35
CA PRO A 54 8.08 -2.99 1.84
C PRO A 54 7.36 -2.44 3.07
N GLU A 55 8.07 -1.79 3.99
CA GLU A 55 7.52 -1.17 5.20
C GLU A 55 6.59 0.01 4.89
N GLU A 56 6.95 0.84 3.90
CA GLU A 56 6.10 1.97 3.46
C GLU A 56 4.83 1.45 2.79
N ILE A 57 4.95 0.45 1.92
CA ILE A 57 3.78 -0.19 1.28
C ILE A 57 2.88 -0.81 2.34
N GLU A 58 3.45 -1.50 3.31
CA GLU A 58 2.71 -2.07 4.44
C GLU A 58 1.96 -0.98 5.21
N SER A 59 2.63 0.14 5.49
CA SER A 59 2.06 1.28 6.19
C SER A 59 0.88 1.88 5.42
N ILE A 60 1.02 2.12 4.11
CA ILE A 60 -0.05 2.62 3.25
C ILE A 60 -1.24 1.67 3.22
N LEU A 61 -1.00 0.35 3.10
CA LEU A 61 -2.04 -0.67 3.12
C LEU A 61 -2.79 -0.69 4.45
N VAL A 62 -2.07 -0.60 5.57
CA VAL A 62 -2.66 -0.53 6.91
C VAL A 62 -3.53 0.71 7.05
N GLU A 63 -3.08 1.88 6.60
CA GLU A 63 -3.88 3.10 6.62
C GLU A 63 -5.14 2.98 5.75
N SER A 64 -5.05 2.35 4.57
CA SER A 64 -6.21 2.09 3.71
C SER A 64 -7.30 1.24 4.40
N MET A 65 -6.88 0.29 5.24
CA MET A 65 -7.78 -0.62 5.94
C MET A 65 -8.25 -0.09 7.29
N ARG A 66 -7.58 0.93 7.84
CA ARG A 66 -7.92 1.59 9.11
C ARG A 66 -9.09 2.57 9.00
N SER A 67 -9.50 2.95 7.79
CA SER A 67 -10.66 3.79 7.48
C SER A 67 -11.97 3.15 7.95
N LYS A 68 -12.19 3.11 9.27
CA LYS A 68 -13.45 2.73 9.92
C LYS A 68 -14.41 3.91 10.05
N ASP A 69 -13.91 5.13 9.83
CA ASP A 69 -14.64 6.37 10.07
C ASP A 69 -15.55 6.77 8.91
N ASP A 70 -15.48 6.05 7.77
CA ASP A 70 -16.21 6.38 6.55
C ASP A 70 -16.67 5.10 5.84
N PRO A 71 -17.88 4.59 6.13
CA PRO A 71 -18.42 3.36 5.52
C PRO A 71 -18.55 3.48 4.00
N ASP A 72 -18.68 4.69 3.45
CA ASP A 72 -18.76 4.93 2.01
C ASP A 72 -17.40 4.72 1.31
N ARG A 73 -16.30 4.62 2.07
CA ARG A 73 -14.95 4.39 1.56
C ARG A 73 -14.50 2.93 1.54
N ILE A 74 -15.29 2.00 2.06
CA ILE A 74 -14.90 0.58 2.11
C ILE A 74 -14.59 0.04 0.70
N ASP A 75 -15.45 0.35 -0.27
CA ASP A 75 -15.26 -0.07 -1.66
C ASP A 75 -14.05 0.63 -2.31
N GLU A 76 -13.81 1.89 -1.96
CA GLU A 76 -12.67 2.67 -2.47
C GLU A 76 -11.33 2.17 -1.92
N ASN A 77 -11.29 1.78 -0.64
CA ASN A 77 -10.13 1.18 -0.01
C ASN A 77 -9.85 -0.20 -0.60
N LEU A 78 -10.91 -0.96 -0.90
CA LEU A 78 -10.75 -2.24 -1.57
C LEU A 78 -10.17 -2.08 -2.99
N LEU A 79 -10.64 -1.09 -3.76
CA LEU A 79 -10.10 -0.80 -5.09
C LEU A 79 -8.61 -0.48 -5.02
N PHE A 80 -8.20 0.27 -3.99
CA PHE A 80 -6.78 0.57 -3.75
C PHE A 80 -5.98 -0.71 -3.43
N VAL A 81 -6.47 -1.57 -2.54
CA VAL A 81 -5.78 -2.84 -2.23
C VAL A 81 -5.67 -3.74 -3.46
N LYS A 82 -6.74 -3.86 -4.26
CA LYS A 82 -6.72 -4.59 -5.54
C LYS A 82 -5.71 -4.00 -6.51
N PHE A 83 -5.62 -2.68 -6.56
CA PHE A 83 -4.63 -1.97 -7.35
C PHE A 83 -3.20 -2.32 -6.90
N VAL A 84 -2.90 -2.28 -5.60
CA VAL A 84 -1.59 -2.68 -5.06
C VAL A 84 -1.24 -4.12 -5.46
N ILE A 85 -2.19 -5.06 -5.35
CA ILE A 85 -2.02 -6.46 -5.81
C ILE A 85 -1.71 -6.51 -7.31
N ALA A 86 -2.45 -5.75 -8.12
CA ALA A 86 -2.27 -5.71 -9.58
C ALA A 86 -0.90 -5.17 -9.99
N THR A 87 -0.24 -4.36 -9.15
CA THR A 87 1.15 -3.93 -9.38
C THR A 87 2.19 -5.03 -9.12
N GLY A 88 1.76 -6.20 -8.63
CA GLY A 88 2.63 -7.35 -8.34
C GLY A 88 3.19 -7.37 -6.92
N TYR A 89 2.71 -6.51 -6.02
CA TYR A 89 3.14 -6.52 -4.63
C TYR A 89 2.63 -7.78 -3.91
N LYS A 90 3.57 -8.45 -3.23
CA LYS A 90 3.30 -9.49 -2.23
C LYS A 90 4.17 -9.23 -1.00
N ASP A 91 3.65 -9.42 0.20
CA ASP A 91 4.47 -9.45 1.42
C ASP A 91 5.34 -10.72 1.38
N GLU A 92 6.64 -10.53 1.48
CA GLU A 92 7.61 -11.62 1.49
C GLU A 92 7.94 -12.03 2.93
N PRO A 93 8.14 -13.33 3.17
CA PRO A 93 8.61 -13.80 4.47
C PRO A 93 10.01 -13.23 4.73
N LYS A 94 10.16 -12.56 5.87
CA LYS A 94 11.47 -12.16 6.37
C LYS A 94 12.13 -13.37 7.03
N PHE A 95 13.40 -13.61 6.73
CA PHE A 95 14.18 -14.71 7.31
C PHE A 95 15.07 -14.18 8.45
N ASP A 96 15.34 -15.02 9.44
CA ASP A 96 16.34 -14.73 10.47
C ASP A 96 17.78 -14.91 9.95
N LYS A 97 18.77 -14.70 10.83
CA LYS A 97 20.20 -14.86 10.51
C LYS A 97 20.56 -16.30 10.11
N ASP A 98 19.74 -17.27 10.46
CA ASP A 98 19.92 -18.68 10.16
C ASP A 98 19.13 -19.11 8.91
N GLY A 99 18.53 -18.15 8.19
CA GLY A 99 17.75 -18.41 6.98
C GLY A 99 16.38 -19.06 7.24
N LYS A 100 15.89 -19.06 8.49
CA LYS A 100 14.57 -19.58 8.84
C LYS A 100 13.52 -18.48 8.73
N PRO A 101 12.33 -18.76 8.15
CA PRO A 101 11.27 -17.76 8.06
C PRO A 101 10.84 -17.34 9.47
N LEU A 102 10.64 -16.04 9.66
CA LEU A 102 10.12 -15.49 10.92
C LEU A 102 8.64 -15.87 11.07
N VAL A 103 8.39 -17.06 11.62
CA VAL A 103 7.09 -17.76 11.67
C VAL A 103 5.99 -17.00 12.43
N ASN A 104 6.34 -15.97 13.20
CA ASN A 104 5.43 -15.20 14.05
C ASN A 104 5.36 -13.70 13.70
N ARG A 105 5.58 -13.31 12.44
CA ARG A 105 5.40 -11.90 12.03
C ARG A 105 3.91 -11.56 12.03
N LYS A 106 3.38 -11.08 13.16
CA LYS A 106 2.12 -10.32 13.20
C LYS A 106 2.39 -8.94 12.61
N THR A 107 2.42 -8.86 11.29
CA THR A 107 2.52 -7.55 10.63
C THR A 107 1.30 -6.72 10.99
N PRO A 108 1.43 -5.40 11.17
CA PRO A 108 0.32 -4.48 11.11
C PRO A 108 -0.69 -4.82 9.99
N LEU A 109 -0.21 -5.29 8.84
CA LEU A 109 -1.04 -5.80 7.74
C LEU A 109 -1.92 -7.02 8.14
N HIS A 110 -1.39 -8.02 8.86
CA HIS A 110 -2.17 -9.16 9.37
C HIS A 110 -3.32 -8.70 10.29
N HIS A 111 -3.11 -7.66 11.10
CA HIS A 111 -4.15 -7.12 11.97
C HIS A 111 -5.20 -6.33 11.20
N ALA A 112 -4.77 -5.53 10.22
CA ALA A 112 -5.65 -4.70 9.40
C ALA A 112 -6.53 -5.54 8.46
N LEU A 113 -6.05 -6.69 7.99
CA LEU A 113 -6.75 -7.58 7.07
C LEU A 113 -7.87 -8.42 7.70
N LYS A 114 -8.10 -8.36 9.02
CA LYS A 114 -9.21 -9.07 9.70
C LYS A 114 -10.58 -8.80 9.06
N ASN A 115 -10.77 -7.60 8.52
CA ASN A 115 -12.01 -7.18 7.85
C ASN A 115 -12.02 -7.44 6.32
N TYR A 116 -10.89 -7.87 5.75
CA TYR A 116 -10.66 -7.98 4.31
C TYR A 116 -10.15 -9.39 3.93
N ARG A 117 -10.82 -10.43 4.45
CA ARG A 117 -10.37 -11.84 4.34
C ARG A 117 -10.12 -12.33 2.91
N TYR A 118 -10.84 -11.78 1.93
CA TYR A 118 -10.78 -12.22 0.53
C TYR A 118 -9.56 -11.68 -0.24
N VAL A 119 -8.92 -10.59 0.21
CA VAL A 119 -7.67 -10.07 -0.40
C VAL A 119 -6.41 -10.63 0.25
N MET A 120 -6.53 -11.33 1.39
CA MET A 120 -5.37 -11.92 2.08
C MET A 120 -4.54 -12.85 1.18
N PRO A 121 -5.10 -13.83 0.44
CA PRO A 121 -4.28 -14.76 -0.34
C PRO A 121 -3.47 -14.08 -1.45
N ALA A 122 -3.93 -12.92 -1.92
CA ALA A 122 -3.29 -12.18 -3.00
C ALA A 122 -2.18 -11.25 -2.51
N LEU A 123 -2.19 -10.88 -1.22
CA LEU A 123 -1.21 -9.98 -0.61
C LEU A 123 -0.01 -10.70 0.00
N PHE A 124 -0.06 -12.01 0.24
CA PHE A 124 1.04 -12.76 0.85
C PHE A 124 1.65 -13.74 -0.16
N ASN A 125 2.99 -13.83 -0.17
CA ASN A 125 3.68 -14.92 -0.83
C ASN A 125 3.82 -16.07 0.17
N ILE A 126 2.86 -17.01 0.11
CA ILE A 126 2.79 -18.21 0.97
C ILE A 126 3.61 -19.35 0.40
#